data_AF-A0A1G9M0S7-F1
#
_entry.id   AF-A0A1G9M0S7-F1
#
_cell.length_a   1.000
_cell.length_b   1.000
_cell.length_c   1.000
_cell.angle_alpha   90.00
_cell.angle_beta   90.00
_cell.angle_gamma   90.00
#
_symmetry.space_group_name_H-M   'P 1'
#
loop_
_entity.id
_entity.type
_entity.pdbx_description
1 polymer ?
#
loop_
_entity_poly.entity_id
_entity_poly.type
_entity_poly.pdbx_seq_one_letter_code
_entity_poly.pdbx_strand_id
1 'polypeptide(L)'
;MEPIGDVECGHWLPPLLDRSARDMHCVVPHGYEAYARVFHPATRDRPAGTGTWHGHDRPTSSAIDVEHVSWSCVAKAFGTSMHPLAQFHRITGPQSAEYREVIDAAGWRYGEPRPGNLDVHVLARVATILCRHTASPDSGVAAVWEGWGGLASPAGYSRLPLVDADSAAPAPSSGADGGSGLLPAAVANGPRLELPGRAHFLFSEAPIRFASPGWARTAPWTLDAHWPQSPSLIWPADRAWTLVTEIDFDSTIIGGSQNLISEIVADPGIEALQIPEGADLTWDADEPNRPTS
;
A
#
# COMPACT_ATOMS: atom_id res chain seq x y z
N MET A 1 -10.45 -10.87 -12.94
CA MET A 1 -10.68 -9.45 -12.59
C MET A 1 -11.48 -8.82 -13.69
N GLU A 2 -12.78 -8.66 -13.46
CA GLU A 2 -13.68 -8.00 -14.41
C GLU A 2 -14.15 -6.68 -13.81
N PRO A 3 -14.13 -5.57 -14.56
CA PRO A 3 -14.64 -4.29 -14.07
C PRO A 3 -16.14 -4.40 -13.78
N ILE A 4 -16.58 -3.84 -12.66
CA ILE A 4 -17.98 -3.83 -12.27
C ILE A 4 -18.66 -2.57 -12.84
N GLY A 5 -19.69 -2.77 -13.65
CA GLY A 5 -20.47 -1.69 -14.26
C GLY A 5 -21.57 -1.10 -13.37
N ASP A 6 -21.78 -1.64 -12.17
CA ASP A 6 -22.71 -1.12 -11.16
C ASP A 6 -22.10 -1.20 -9.75
N VAL A 7 -21.88 -0.04 -9.15
CA VAL A 7 -21.16 0.11 -7.88
C VAL A 7 -22.01 -0.16 -6.64
N GLU A 8 -23.27 -0.61 -6.80
CA GLU A 8 -24.17 -0.98 -5.70
C GLU A 8 -23.55 -1.96 -4.69
N CYS A 9 -22.68 -2.87 -5.15
CA CYS A 9 -21.97 -3.81 -4.28
C CYS A 9 -21.06 -3.13 -3.23
N GLY A 10 -20.72 -1.85 -3.40
CA GLY A 10 -19.95 -1.03 -2.46
C GLY A 10 -20.77 -0.04 -1.63
N HIS A 11 -22.08 0.14 -1.88
CA HIS A 11 -22.91 1.15 -1.18
C HIS A 11 -23.14 0.90 0.31
N TRP A 12 -22.71 -0.26 0.81
CA TRP A 12 -22.71 -0.55 2.25
C TRP A 12 -21.57 0.15 3.00
N LEU A 13 -20.51 0.59 2.30
CA LEU A 13 -19.35 1.25 2.91
C LEU A 13 -19.64 2.69 3.37
N PRO A 14 -20.19 3.60 2.54
CA PRO A 14 -20.40 5.00 2.94
C PRO A 14 -21.11 5.23 4.28
N PRO A 15 -22.18 4.51 4.66
CA PRO A 15 -22.83 4.72 5.96
C PRO A 15 -21.99 4.25 7.16
N LEU A 16 -20.93 3.48 6.94
CA LEU A 16 -20.01 2.97 7.97
C LEU A 16 -18.70 3.76 8.03
N LEU A 17 -18.55 4.83 7.25
CA LEU A 17 -17.35 5.68 7.23
C LEU A 17 -17.63 7.05 7.82
N ASP A 18 -16.63 7.58 8.51
CA ASP A 18 -16.67 8.93 9.06
C ASP A 18 -16.31 9.97 8.00
N ARG A 19 -17.00 11.11 8.05
CA ARG A 19 -16.72 12.23 7.13
C ARG A 19 -15.48 13.03 7.52
N SER A 20 -15.01 12.89 8.76
CA SER A 20 -13.85 13.61 9.27
C SER A 20 -12.64 12.68 9.35
N ALA A 21 -11.49 13.13 8.84
CA ALA A 21 -10.21 12.42 8.95
C ALA A 21 -9.59 12.59 10.35
N ARG A 22 -10.26 12.06 11.38
CA ARG A 22 -9.77 12.08 12.79
C ARG A 22 -9.06 10.80 13.19
N ASP A 23 -9.55 9.68 12.70
CA ASP A 23 -9.04 8.35 12.98
C ASP A 23 -9.17 7.49 11.70
N MET A 24 -8.83 6.20 11.81
CA MET A 24 -8.89 5.27 10.69
C MET A 24 -10.27 5.18 10.01
N HIS A 25 -11.37 5.53 10.68
CA HIS A 25 -12.72 5.33 10.15
C HIS A 25 -13.13 6.31 9.06
N CYS A 26 -12.29 7.30 8.73
CA CYS A 26 -12.48 8.07 7.49
C CYS A 26 -12.34 7.19 6.24
N VAL A 27 -11.68 6.03 6.34
CA VAL A 27 -11.46 5.08 5.23
C VAL A 27 -11.75 3.62 5.60
N VAL A 28 -11.78 3.27 6.89
CA VAL A 28 -12.06 1.92 7.40
C VAL A 28 -13.49 1.85 7.96
N PRO A 29 -14.36 0.97 7.46
CA PRO A 29 -15.73 0.88 7.97
C PRO A 29 -15.80 0.42 9.44
N HIS A 30 -16.73 1.05 10.17
CA HIS A 30 -17.19 0.63 11.49
C HIS A 30 -17.88 -0.75 11.46
N GLY A 31 -18.02 -1.38 12.63
CA GLY A 31 -18.92 -2.54 12.82
C GLY A 31 -18.27 -3.92 12.75
N TYR A 32 -16.94 -4.00 12.74
CA TYR A 32 -16.22 -5.26 12.91
C TYR A 32 -15.88 -5.51 14.39
N GLU A 33 -15.71 -6.79 14.77
CA GLU A 33 -15.38 -7.16 16.15
C GLU A 33 -13.97 -6.69 16.57
N ALA A 34 -13.03 -6.69 15.62
CA ALA A 34 -11.64 -6.32 15.86
C ALA A 34 -10.96 -5.78 14.59
N TYR A 35 -9.84 -5.08 14.81
CA TYR A 35 -9.05 -4.45 13.75
C TYR A 35 -7.56 -4.76 13.91
N ALA A 36 -6.86 -5.00 12.79
CA ALA A 36 -5.40 -5.11 12.74
C ALA A 36 -4.80 -4.07 11.82
N ARG A 37 -3.64 -3.54 12.20
CA ARG A 37 -2.74 -2.78 11.34
C ARG A 37 -1.62 -3.69 10.87
N VAL A 38 -1.53 -3.91 9.56
CA VAL A 38 -0.43 -4.60 8.88
C VAL A 38 0.55 -3.53 8.39
N PHE A 39 1.77 -3.54 8.93
CA PHE A 39 2.80 -2.55 8.59
C PHE A 39 3.44 -2.90 7.25
N HIS A 40 3.55 -1.93 6.34
CA HIS A 40 4.22 -2.17 5.07
C HIS A 40 5.72 -2.35 5.32
N PRO A 41 6.37 -3.38 4.73
CA PRO A 41 7.81 -3.57 4.90
C PRO A 41 8.59 -2.32 4.46
N ALA A 42 9.52 -1.89 5.30
CA ALA A 42 10.48 -0.87 4.92
C ALA A 42 11.59 -1.50 4.07
N THR A 43 12.36 -0.67 3.39
CA THR A 43 13.58 -1.11 2.72
C THR A 43 14.79 -0.52 3.41
N ARG A 44 15.91 -1.24 3.36
CA ARG A 44 17.21 -0.67 3.70
C ARG A 44 18.24 -1.08 2.68
N ASP A 45 19.23 -0.21 2.49
CA ASP A 45 20.27 -0.41 1.51
C ASP A 45 21.64 0.08 1.97
N ARG A 46 22.70 -0.53 1.43
CA ARG A 46 24.09 -0.10 1.64
C ARG A 46 24.99 -0.50 0.49
N PRO A 47 26.15 0.15 0.28
CA PRO A 47 27.07 -0.26 -0.77
C PRO A 47 27.66 -1.63 -0.45
N ALA A 48 27.61 -2.57 -1.40
CA ALA A 48 28.12 -3.93 -1.21
C ALA A 48 29.66 -3.95 -1.00
N GLY A 49 30.37 -2.95 -1.53
CA GLY A 49 31.83 -2.84 -1.42
C GLY A 49 32.30 -2.33 -0.05
N THR A 50 31.77 -1.20 0.41
CA THR A 50 32.17 -0.59 1.69
C THR A 50 31.39 -1.14 2.88
N GLY A 51 30.19 -1.68 2.64
CA GLY A 51 29.28 -2.15 3.68
C GLY A 51 28.67 -1.04 4.53
N THR A 52 28.84 0.23 4.15
CA THR A 52 28.35 1.40 4.90
C THR A 52 28.26 2.65 4.03
N TRP A 53 27.26 3.48 4.30
CA TRP A 53 27.15 4.84 3.76
C TRP A 53 27.92 5.89 4.57
N HIS A 54 28.43 5.56 5.77
CA HIS A 54 29.16 6.50 6.62
C HIS A 54 30.53 6.86 6.04
N GLY A 55 30.83 8.15 5.94
CA GLY A 55 32.16 8.64 5.57
C GLY A 55 32.59 8.34 4.12
N HIS A 56 31.63 8.00 3.26
CA HIS A 56 31.86 7.74 1.85
C HIS A 56 31.04 8.70 0.99
N ASP A 57 31.64 9.20 -0.09
CA ASP A 57 30.88 9.86 -1.16
C ASP A 57 29.83 8.88 -1.71
N ARG A 58 28.75 9.41 -2.31
CA ARG A 58 27.71 8.60 -2.96
C ARG A 58 28.08 8.39 -4.43
N PRO A 59 28.85 7.35 -4.80
CA PRO A 59 29.12 7.05 -6.20
C PRO A 59 27.82 6.73 -6.93
N THR A 60 27.70 7.22 -8.16
CA THR A 60 26.51 7.02 -9.01
C THR A 60 26.35 5.57 -9.49
N SER A 61 27.40 4.72 -9.37
CA SER A 61 27.40 3.35 -9.90
C SER A 61 28.07 2.34 -8.95
N SER A 62 27.57 2.22 -7.71
CA SER A 62 27.96 1.13 -6.82
C SER A 62 26.93 0.01 -6.82
N ALA A 63 27.41 -1.24 -6.71
CA ALA A 63 26.55 -2.34 -6.32
C ALA A 63 26.03 -2.09 -4.90
N ILE A 64 24.73 -2.28 -4.70
CA ILE A 64 24.02 -2.00 -3.46
C ILE A 64 23.36 -3.29 -2.99
N ASP A 65 23.55 -3.62 -1.71
CA ASP A 65 22.76 -4.64 -1.02
C ASP A 65 21.43 -4.00 -0.61
N VAL A 66 20.30 -4.61 -0.97
CA VAL A 66 18.95 -4.13 -0.63
C VAL A 66 18.21 -5.21 0.14
N GLU A 67 17.59 -4.83 1.25
CA GLU A 67 16.82 -5.72 2.11
C GLU A 67 15.44 -5.14 2.42
N HIS A 68 14.42 -6.00 2.49
CA HIS A 68 13.15 -5.67 3.11
C HIS A 68 13.22 -5.97 4.61
N VAL A 69 12.78 -5.02 5.43
CA VAL A 69 12.86 -5.11 6.89
C VAL A 69 11.54 -4.74 7.55
N SER A 70 11.27 -5.38 8.69
CA SER A 70 10.16 -5.05 9.56
C SER A 70 10.43 -3.74 10.31
N TRP A 71 9.38 -3.00 10.66
CA TRP A 71 9.43 -1.82 11.50
C TRP A 71 10.01 -2.14 12.88
N SER A 72 9.77 -3.33 13.42
CA SER A 72 10.41 -3.81 14.65
C SER A 72 11.93 -3.90 14.51
N CYS A 73 12.44 -4.23 13.32
CA CYS A 73 13.88 -4.21 13.04
C CYS A 73 14.39 -2.77 12.98
N VAL A 74 13.64 -1.87 12.33
CA VAL A 74 13.97 -0.43 12.26
C VAL A 74 13.99 0.16 13.68
N ALA A 75 12.96 -0.07 14.48
CA ALA A 75 12.87 0.41 15.85
C ALA A 75 14.06 -0.04 16.72
N LYS A 76 14.47 -1.30 16.58
CA LYS A 76 15.69 -1.81 17.24
C LYS A 76 16.96 -1.09 16.77
N ALA A 77 17.08 -0.79 15.48
CA ALA A 77 18.24 -0.09 14.93
C ALA A 77 18.35 1.35 15.42
N PHE A 78 17.22 2.02 15.63
CA PHE A 78 17.14 3.42 16.08
C PHE A 78 16.91 3.58 17.59
N GLY A 79 16.76 2.48 18.34
CA GLY A 79 16.51 2.52 19.78
C GLY A 79 15.13 3.06 20.16
N THR A 80 14.18 3.02 19.23
CA THR A 80 12.77 3.43 19.43
C THR A 80 11.88 2.23 19.72
N SER A 81 10.61 2.48 20.02
CA SER A 81 9.64 1.43 20.37
C SER A 81 8.68 1.16 19.23
N MET A 82 8.50 -0.13 18.91
CA MET A 82 7.44 -0.55 18.00
C MET A 82 6.14 -0.81 18.78
N HIS A 83 5.01 -0.27 18.30
CA HIS A 83 3.69 -0.42 18.90
C HIS A 83 2.58 -0.19 17.84
N PRO A 84 1.29 -0.46 18.14
CA PRO A 84 0.24 -0.47 17.12
C PRO A 84 0.01 0.87 16.39
N LEU A 85 0.27 1.99 17.07
CA LEU A 85 0.10 3.36 16.55
C LEU A 85 1.42 4.00 16.12
N ALA A 86 2.51 3.22 16.03
CA ALA A 86 3.81 3.77 15.69
C ALA A 86 3.78 4.43 14.32
N GLN A 87 4.59 5.47 14.12
CA GLN A 87 4.70 6.19 12.85
C GLN A 87 6.13 6.06 12.33
N PHE A 88 6.32 5.70 11.06
CA PHE A 88 7.64 5.33 10.56
C PHE A 88 8.69 6.45 10.76
N HIS A 89 8.29 7.69 10.51
CA HIS A 89 9.14 8.87 10.68
C HIS A 89 9.51 9.14 12.17
N ARG A 90 8.72 8.66 13.14
CA ARG A 90 9.06 8.73 14.56
C ARG A 90 9.99 7.59 14.98
N ILE A 91 9.79 6.40 14.43
CA ILE A 91 10.67 5.24 14.67
C ILE A 91 12.10 5.54 14.21
N THR A 92 12.25 6.16 13.05
CA THR A 92 13.56 6.47 12.45
C THR A 92 14.23 7.71 13.03
N GLY A 93 13.47 8.56 13.72
CA GLY A 93 13.98 9.81 14.29
C GLY A 93 14.28 10.89 13.24
N PRO A 94 14.89 12.02 13.66
CA PRO A 94 15.14 13.14 12.76
C PRO A 94 16.12 12.77 11.64
N GLN A 95 15.80 13.16 10.41
CA GLN A 95 16.66 12.96 9.24
C GLN A 95 17.99 13.73 9.39
N SER A 96 19.09 13.15 8.90
CA SER A 96 20.39 13.83 8.89
C SER A 96 20.34 15.12 8.07
N ALA A 97 20.89 16.22 8.61
CA ALA A 97 20.79 17.55 8.02
C ALA A 97 21.47 17.69 6.65
N GLU A 98 22.46 16.86 6.36
CA GLU A 98 23.31 17.00 5.17
C GLU A 98 22.70 16.34 3.92
N TYR A 99 21.88 15.29 4.10
CA TYR A 99 21.36 14.50 2.97
C TYR A 99 19.87 14.11 3.05
N ARG A 100 19.15 14.47 4.12
CA ARG A 100 17.78 13.97 4.39
C ARG A 100 17.67 12.44 4.40
N GLU A 101 18.79 11.75 4.59
CA GLU A 101 18.84 10.30 4.66
C GLU A 101 18.79 9.85 6.12
N VAL A 102 18.12 8.73 6.33
CA VAL A 102 18.07 8.01 7.60
C VAL A 102 19.08 6.87 7.51
N ILE A 103 20.19 6.98 8.27
CA ILE A 103 21.26 5.98 8.28
C ILE A 103 21.47 5.50 9.72
N ASP A 104 21.45 4.19 9.96
CA ASP A 104 21.71 3.64 11.28
C ASP A 104 23.22 3.60 11.62
N ALA A 105 23.56 3.23 12.85
CA ALA A 105 24.95 3.12 13.29
C ALA A 105 25.78 2.08 12.50
N ALA A 106 25.12 1.09 11.87
CA ALA A 106 25.77 0.07 11.05
C ALA A 106 25.96 0.51 9.60
N GLY A 107 25.51 1.71 9.22
CA GLY A 107 25.68 2.27 7.88
C GLY A 107 24.61 1.85 6.88
N TRP A 108 23.51 1.26 7.35
CA TRP A 108 22.34 1.01 6.51
C TRP A 108 21.53 2.28 6.34
N ARG A 109 21.22 2.63 5.10
CA ARG A 109 20.24 3.67 4.78
C ARG A 109 18.85 3.06 4.74
N TYR A 110 17.86 3.70 5.34
CA TYR A 110 16.47 3.24 5.36
C TYR A 110 15.63 4.06 4.39
N GLY A 111 14.81 3.37 3.61
CA GLY A 111 13.74 3.95 2.81
C GLY A 111 12.40 3.80 3.53
N GLU A 112 11.57 4.83 3.45
CA GLU A 112 10.21 4.78 4.00
C GLU A 112 9.38 3.71 3.27
N PRO A 113 8.50 2.98 3.99
CA PRO A 113 7.55 2.09 3.36
C PRO A 113 6.70 2.87 2.37
N ARG A 114 6.43 2.28 1.20
CA ARG A 114 5.64 2.94 0.17
C ARG A 114 4.20 3.15 0.69
N PRO A 115 3.73 4.42 0.81
CA PRO A 115 2.36 4.68 1.21
C PRO A 115 1.38 4.11 0.18
N GLY A 116 0.26 3.57 0.66
CA GLY A 116 -0.81 3.10 -0.22
C GLY A 116 -0.54 1.84 -1.00
N ASN A 117 0.57 1.14 -0.77
CA ASN A 117 0.91 -0.05 -1.53
C ASN A 117 1.39 -1.19 -0.63
N LEU A 118 0.52 -2.16 -0.39
CA LEU A 118 0.88 -3.36 0.34
C LEU A 118 1.73 -4.27 -0.55
N ASP A 119 2.88 -4.71 -0.02
CA ASP A 119 3.76 -5.66 -0.72
C ASP A 119 2.99 -6.90 -1.20
N VAL A 120 3.28 -7.33 -2.44
CA VAL A 120 2.53 -8.39 -3.12
C VAL A 120 2.60 -9.73 -2.37
N HIS A 121 3.72 -10.03 -1.70
CA HIS A 121 3.89 -11.25 -0.91
C HIS A 121 3.20 -11.14 0.45
N VAL A 122 3.23 -9.95 1.07
CA VAL A 122 2.47 -9.69 2.30
C VAL A 122 0.96 -9.78 2.02
N LEU A 123 0.46 -9.17 0.95
CA LEU A 123 -0.94 -9.28 0.55
C LEU A 123 -1.33 -10.74 0.29
N ALA A 124 -0.48 -11.52 -0.38
CA ALA A 124 -0.76 -12.94 -0.62
C ALA A 124 -0.87 -13.76 0.68
N ARG A 125 -0.01 -13.47 1.65
CA ARG A 125 -0.04 -14.13 2.95
C ARG A 125 -1.28 -13.74 3.74
N VAL A 126 -1.59 -12.44 3.81
CA VAL A 126 -2.79 -11.90 4.45
C VAL A 126 -4.05 -12.49 3.81
N ALA A 127 -4.15 -12.48 2.47
CA ALA A 127 -5.29 -13.01 1.73
C ALA A 127 -5.51 -14.51 1.97
N THR A 128 -4.43 -15.29 2.15
CA THR A 128 -4.52 -16.71 2.52
C THR A 128 -5.26 -16.89 3.85
N ILE A 129 -4.98 -16.04 4.85
CA ILE A 129 -5.67 -16.06 6.14
C ILE A 129 -7.11 -15.58 5.97
N LEU A 130 -7.32 -14.44 5.30
CA LEU A 130 -8.65 -13.86 5.07
C LEU A 130 -9.63 -14.84 4.42
N CYS A 131 -9.16 -15.65 3.46
CA CYS A 131 -10.00 -16.65 2.79
C CYS A 131 -10.51 -17.76 3.71
N ARG A 132 -9.87 -18.01 4.86
CA ARG A 132 -10.31 -18.99 5.85
C ARG A 132 -11.43 -18.46 6.77
N HIS A 133 -11.63 -17.15 6.77
CA HIS A 133 -12.59 -16.44 7.63
C HIS A 133 -13.74 -15.80 6.83
N THR A 134 -14.09 -16.37 5.68
CA THR A 134 -15.26 -16.00 4.87
C THR A 134 -15.93 -17.25 4.32
N ALA A 135 -17.25 -17.21 4.16
CA ALA A 135 -18.01 -18.22 3.44
C ALA A 135 -17.96 -18.02 1.91
N SER A 136 -17.39 -16.91 1.44
CA SER A 136 -17.29 -16.54 0.02
C SER A 136 -15.86 -16.24 -0.45
N PRO A 137 -14.90 -17.17 -0.35
CA PRO A 137 -13.52 -16.94 -0.79
C PRO A 137 -13.38 -16.79 -2.32
N ASP A 138 -14.36 -17.28 -3.07
CA ASP A 138 -14.39 -17.25 -4.54
C ASP A 138 -15.20 -16.06 -5.09
N SER A 139 -15.75 -15.20 -4.24
CA SER A 139 -16.59 -14.08 -4.64
C SER A 139 -16.35 -12.86 -3.76
N GLY A 140 -15.88 -11.79 -4.36
CA GLY A 140 -15.59 -10.55 -3.66
C GLY A 140 -15.37 -9.40 -4.64
N VAL A 141 -14.92 -8.29 -4.07
CA VAL A 141 -14.66 -7.06 -4.80
C VAL A 141 -13.28 -6.54 -4.41
N ALA A 142 -12.56 -6.07 -5.41
CA ALA A 142 -11.37 -5.25 -5.24
C ALA A 142 -11.67 -3.82 -5.74
N ALA A 143 -11.40 -2.83 -4.91
CA ALA A 143 -11.54 -1.42 -5.27
C ALA A 143 -10.16 -0.79 -5.46
N VAL A 144 -10.01 0.03 -6.50
CA VAL A 144 -8.76 0.72 -6.83
C VAL A 144 -9.05 2.20 -6.97
N TRP A 145 -8.32 3.03 -6.21
CA TRP A 145 -8.48 4.48 -6.28
C TRP A 145 -8.14 5.03 -7.68
N GLU A 146 -8.99 5.91 -8.20
CA GLU A 146 -8.85 6.43 -9.57
C GLU A 146 -7.59 7.26 -9.81
N GLY A 147 -7.04 7.87 -8.76
CA GLY A 147 -5.90 8.78 -8.85
C GLY A 147 -4.55 8.08 -8.99
N TRP A 148 -4.51 6.75 -8.90
CA TRP A 148 -3.29 6.00 -9.14
C TRP A 148 -2.88 6.04 -10.61
N GLY A 149 -1.58 6.23 -10.88
CA GLY A 149 -0.88 5.74 -12.07
C GLY A 149 -1.49 6.06 -13.44
N GLY A 150 -2.11 7.22 -13.64
CA GLY A 150 -2.69 7.58 -14.94
C GLY A 150 -3.85 6.67 -15.35
N LEU A 151 -4.63 6.13 -14.41
CA LEU A 151 -5.79 5.27 -14.71
C LEU A 151 -6.90 5.99 -15.50
N ALA A 152 -7.02 7.31 -15.32
CA ALA A 152 -8.09 8.13 -15.93
C ALA A 152 -7.60 9.39 -16.67
N SER A 153 -6.29 9.67 -16.74
CA SER A 153 -5.75 10.88 -17.35
C SER A 153 -4.82 10.60 -18.54
N PRO A 154 -4.97 11.29 -19.70
CA PRO A 154 -4.11 11.12 -20.88
C PRO A 154 -2.68 11.65 -20.68
N ALA A 155 -2.39 12.33 -19.56
CA ALA A 155 -1.03 12.63 -19.12
C ALA A 155 -0.39 11.39 -18.46
N GLY A 156 -0.29 10.30 -19.23
CA GLY A 156 0.46 9.12 -18.82
C GLY A 156 1.95 9.45 -18.65
N TYR A 157 2.62 8.67 -17.80
CA TYR A 157 4.07 8.71 -17.61
C TYR A 157 4.82 8.92 -18.93
N SER A 158 5.41 10.10 -19.12
CA SER A 158 6.43 10.30 -20.15
C SER A 158 7.67 9.54 -19.70
N ARG A 159 7.79 8.27 -20.09
CA ARG A 159 9.11 7.63 -20.16
C ARG A 159 9.88 8.44 -21.19
N LEU A 160 10.87 9.22 -20.77
CA LEU A 160 11.93 9.66 -21.67
C LEU A 160 12.77 8.39 -21.92
N PRO A 161 12.66 7.72 -23.08
CA PRO A 161 13.73 6.80 -23.45
C PRO A 161 14.99 7.65 -23.55
N LEU A 162 16.06 7.23 -22.88
CA LEU A 162 17.38 7.71 -23.23
C LEU A 162 17.67 7.13 -24.63
N VAL A 163 17.27 7.86 -25.67
CA VAL A 163 17.66 7.55 -27.05
C VAL A 163 19.00 8.21 -27.29
N ASP A 164 19.98 7.40 -27.72
CA ASP A 164 21.20 7.91 -28.33
C ASP A 164 20.84 8.88 -29.46
N ALA A 165 21.56 9.99 -29.55
CA ALA A 165 21.22 11.18 -30.34
C ALA A 165 21.17 10.96 -31.88
N ASP A 166 21.43 9.74 -32.38
CA ASP A 166 21.57 9.44 -33.81
C ASP A 166 20.45 8.56 -34.39
N SER A 167 19.31 8.41 -33.72
CA SER A 167 18.16 7.67 -34.29
C SER A 167 16.83 8.32 -33.97
N ALA A 168 16.58 9.49 -34.56
CA ALA A 168 15.28 10.14 -34.54
C ALA A 168 14.31 9.48 -35.54
N ALA A 169 13.46 8.57 -35.06
CA ALA A 169 12.23 8.20 -35.77
C ALA A 169 11.09 9.17 -35.37
N PRO A 170 10.20 9.58 -36.30
CA PRO A 170 9.15 10.54 -36.00
C PRO A 170 8.12 9.95 -35.04
N ALA A 171 7.70 10.76 -34.05
CA ALA A 171 6.68 10.41 -33.07
C ALA A 171 5.32 10.12 -33.76
N PRO A 172 4.58 9.08 -33.36
CA PRO A 172 3.23 8.84 -33.86
C PRO A 172 2.29 9.95 -33.38
N SER A 173 1.51 10.49 -34.31
CA SER A 173 0.49 11.51 -34.07
C SER A 173 -0.60 11.01 -33.12
N SER A 174 -0.93 11.83 -32.13
CA SER A 174 -2.09 11.67 -31.23
C SER A 174 -3.40 11.64 -32.03
N GLY A 175 -3.97 10.45 -32.19
CA GLY A 175 -5.31 10.24 -32.75
C GLY A 175 -6.39 10.58 -31.72
N ALA A 176 -7.43 11.27 -32.18
CA ALA A 176 -8.53 11.83 -31.40
C ALA A 176 -9.60 10.79 -31.01
N ASP A 177 -9.20 9.71 -30.34
CA ASP A 177 -10.08 8.84 -29.56
C ASP A 177 -9.62 8.90 -28.11
N GLY A 178 -10.50 9.37 -27.20
CA GLY A 178 -10.20 9.65 -25.80
C GLY A 178 -9.88 8.41 -24.95
N GLY A 179 -8.72 7.80 -25.19
CA GLY A 179 -8.11 6.80 -24.31
C GLY A 179 -7.50 7.48 -23.08
N SER A 180 -8.02 7.15 -21.91
CA SER A 180 -7.76 7.84 -20.64
C SER A 180 -6.62 7.24 -19.80
N GLY A 181 -5.78 6.37 -20.38
CA GLY A 181 -4.64 5.76 -19.71
C GLY A 181 -4.70 4.23 -19.59
N LEU A 182 -4.31 3.68 -18.44
CA LEU A 182 -4.07 2.25 -18.19
C LEU A 182 -5.27 1.32 -18.39
N LEU A 183 -6.45 1.81 -18.03
CA LEU A 183 -7.69 1.03 -18.09
C LEU A 183 -8.33 1.16 -19.48
N PRO A 184 -9.06 0.14 -19.95
CA PRO A 184 -9.89 0.29 -21.14
C PRO A 184 -10.84 1.48 -20.99
N ALA A 185 -11.05 2.26 -22.05
CA ALA A 185 -11.84 3.49 -22.00
C ALA A 185 -13.27 3.29 -21.44
N ALA A 186 -13.86 2.10 -21.64
CA ALA A 186 -15.16 1.76 -21.06
C ALA A 186 -15.15 1.67 -19.52
N VAL A 187 -14.03 1.22 -18.93
CA VAL A 187 -13.85 1.12 -17.48
C VAL A 187 -13.53 2.49 -16.89
N ALA A 188 -12.64 3.24 -17.53
CA ALA A 188 -12.24 4.55 -17.04
C ALA A 188 -13.36 5.61 -17.12
N ASN A 189 -14.28 5.46 -18.07
CA ASN A 189 -15.51 6.27 -18.16
C ASN A 189 -16.70 5.62 -17.43
N GLY A 190 -16.49 4.49 -16.76
CA GLY A 190 -17.51 3.76 -16.01
C GLY A 190 -17.87 4.41 -14.67
N PRO A 191 -18.87 3.85 -13.96
CA PRO A 191 -19.26 4.33 -12.64
C PRO A 191 -18.15 4.09 -11.61
N ARG A 192 -18.10 4.97 -10.62
CA ARG A 192 -17.12 4.94 -9.53
C ARG A 192 -17.84 4.86 -8.19
N LEU A 193 -17.26 4.13 -7.25
CA LEU A 193 -17.70 4.14 -5.86
C LEU A 193 -17.12 5.39 -5.18
N GLU A 194 -18.00 6.31 -4.81
CA GLU A 194 -17.64 7.52 -4.07
C GLU A 194 -17.53 7.22 -2.58
N LEU A 195 -16.31 7.29 -2.06
CA LEU A 195 -16.00 7.27 -0.62
C LEU A 195 -15.51 8.67 -0.20
N PRO A 196 -15.50 9.01 1.10
CA PRO A 196 -15.04 10.33 1.56
C PRO A 196 -13.69 10.74 0.95
N GLY A 197 -13.71 11.78 0.11
CA GLY A 197 -12.54 12.33 -0.57
C GLY A 197 -11.98 11.51 -1.74
N ARG A 198 -12.57 10.36 -2.10
CA ARG A 198 -11.97 9.42 -3.07
C ARG A 198 -12.98 8.61 -3.86
N ALA A 199 -12.80 8.59 -5.18
CA ALA A 199 -13.54 7.72 -6.08
C ALA A 199 -12.74 6.46 -6.44
N HIS A 200 -13.41 5.32 -6.51
CA HIS A 200 -12.77 4.02 -6.78
C HIS A 200 -13.42 3.28 -7.95
N PHE A 201 -12.59 2.66 -8.79
CA PHE A 201 -13.03 1.65 -9.75
C PHE A 201 -13.19 0.32 -9.04
N LEU A 202 -14.31 -0.37 -9.27
CA LEU A 202 -14.58 -1.67 -8.69
C LEU A 202 -14.32 -2.79 -9.69
N PHE A 203 -13.74 -3.87 -9.19
CA PHE A 203 -13.49 -5.09 -9.95
C PHE A 203 -14.04 -6.29 -9.20
N SER A 204 -14.80 -7.12 -9.90
CA SER A 204 -15.23 -8.42 -9.43
C SER A 204 -14.02 -9.35 -9.46
N GLU A 205 -13.60 -9.77 -8.28
CA GLU A 205 -12.50 -10.72 -8.12
C GLU A 205 -12.65 -11.55 -6.86
N ALA A 206 -12.31 -12.83 -6.99
CA ALA A 206 -12.30 -13.76 -5.89
C ALA A 206 -11.18 -13.41 -4.89
N PRO A 207 -11.45 -13.22 -3.58
CA PRO A 207 -10.43 -13.01 -2.57
C PRO A 207 -9.26 -14.02 -2.62
N ILE A 208 -9.55 -15.29 -2.94
CA ILE A 208 -8.53 -16.34 -3.06
C ILE A 208 -7.50 -16.06 -4.16
N ARG A 209 -7.82 -15.24 -5.16
CA ARG A 209 -6.87 -14.84 -6.21
C ARG A 209 -5.74 -13.98 -5.65
N PHE A 210 -6.01 -13.20 -4.61
CA PHE A 210 -4.98 -12.42 -3.93
C PHE A 210 -4.03 -13.28 -3.11
N ALA A 211 -4.42 -14.51 -2.72
CA ALA A 211 -3.58 -15.44 -1.97
C ALA A 211 -2.35 -15.98 -2.75
N SER A 212 -2.18 -15.56 -4.01
CA SER A 212 -0.98 -15.82 -4.81
C SER A 212 -0.43 -14.52 -5.38
N PRO A 213 0.87 -14.23 -5.25
CA PRO A 213 1.46 -12.98 -5.76
C PRO A 213 1.35 -12.85 -7.28
N GLY A 214 0.96 -13.92 -7.99
CA GLY A 214 0.69 -13.89 -9.42
C GLY A 214 -0.45 -12.96 -9.85
N TRP A 215 -1.34 -12.53 -8.93
CA TRP A 215 -2.42 -11.58 -9.24
C TRP A 215 -1.87 -10.29 -9.88
N ALA A 216 -0.69 -9.84 -9.45
CA ALA A 216 -0.04 -8.63 -9.91
C ALA A 216 0.22 -8.61 -11.43
N ARG A 217 0.46 -9.79 -12.04
CA ARG A 217 0.69 -9.92 -13.49
C ARG A 217 -0.61 -9.87 -14.30
N THR A 218 -1.75 -10.06 -13.65
CA THR A 218 -3.06 -10.15 -14.31
C THR A 218 -3.98 -8.98 -13.97
N ALA A 219 -3.56 -8.12 -13.05
CA ALA A 219 -4.36 -6.97 -12.62
C ALA A 219 -4.39 -5.91 -13.73
N PRO A 220 -5.58 -5.43 -14.14
CA PRO A 220 -5.72 -4.51 -15.27
C PRO A 220 -5.20 -3.09 -14.98
N TRP A 221 -4.93 -2.76 -13.71
CA TRP A 221 -4.37 -1.47 -13.29
C TRP A 221 -2.85 -1.52 -13.03
N THR A 222 -2.18 -2.63 -13.34
CA THR A 222 -0.73 -2.78 -13.16
C THR A 222 0.00 -2.57 -14.49
N LEU A 223 0.82 -1.52 -14.60
CA LEU A 223 1.70 -1.27 -15.75
C LEU A 223 2.91 -2.20 -15.79
N ASP A 224 3.52 -2.40 -14.63
CA ASP A 224 4.74 -3.17 -14.46
C ASP A 224 4.54 -4.13 -13.29
N ALA A 225 4.56 -5.43 -13.58
CA ALA A 225 4.43 -6.46 -12.55
C ALA A 225 5.62 -6.50 -11.59
N HIS A 226 6.74 -5.85 -11.91
CA HIS A 226 7.86 -5.63 -10.99
C HIS A 226 7.57 -4.55 -9.95
N TRP A 227 6.61 -3.66 -10.21
CA TRP A 227 6.21 -2.58 -9.30
C TRP A 227 4.67 -2.50 -9.19
N PRO A 228 4.02 -3.61 -8.74
CA PRO A 228 2.57 -3.66 -8.72
C PRO A 228 1.98 -2.72 -7.68
N GLN A 229 0.76 -2.28 -7.94
CA GLN A 229 -0.06 -1.50 -7.02
C GLN A 229 -1.14 -2.40 -6.42
N SER A 230 -1.17 -2.53 -5.09
CA SER A 230 -2.22 -3.25 -4.37
C SER A 230 -3.57 -2.55 -4.55
N PRO A 231 -4.70 -3.29 -4.50
CA PRO A 231 -6.01 -2.67 -4.37
C PRO A 231 -6.07 -1.75 -3.14
N SER A 232 -6.86 -0.68 -3.24
CA SER A 232 -7.14 0.21 -2.12
C SER A 232 -8.08 -0.44 -1.11
N LEU A 233 -9.04 -1.24 -1.58
CA LEU A 233 -9.90 -2.04 -0.70
C LEU A 233 -10.13 -3.44 -1.27
N ILE A 234 -10.33 -4.41 -0.39
CA ILE A 234 -10.80 -5.75 -0.73
C ILE A 234 -11.86 -6.19 0.28
N TRP A 235 -12.95 -6.79 -0.18
CA TRP A 235 -13.92 -7.46 0.70
C TRP A 235 -14.59 -8.66 0.01
N PRO A 236 -14.97 -9.70 0.76
CA PRO A 236 -15.74 -10.84 0.26
C PRO A 236 -17.23 -10.49 0.12
N ALA A 237 -17.98 -11.28 -0.64
CA ALA A 237 -19.41 -11.05 -0.86
C ALA A 237 -20.25 -11.08 0.43
N ASP A 238 -19.87 -11.93 1.40
CA ASP A 238 -20.49 -12.01 2.73
C ASP A 238 -20.05 -10.89 3.69
N ARG A 239 -19.11 -10.03 3.28
CA ARG A 239 -18.57 -8.88 4.04
C ARG A 239 -17.98 -9.26 5.41
N ALA A 240 -17.59 -10.53 5.58
CA ALA A 240 -17.05 -11.03 6.85
C ALA A 240 -15.78 -10.29 7.32
N TRP A 241 -15.07 -9.64 6.40
CA TRP A 241 -13.93 -8.79 6.67
C TRP A 241 -13.78 -7.71 5.60
N THR A 242 -12.96 -6.71 5.88
CA THR A 242 -12.48 -5.75 4.89
C THR A 242 -10.99 -5.54 5.04
N LEU A 243 -10.28 -5.33 3.94
CA LEU A 243 -8.89 -4.90 3.89
C LEU A 243 -8.85 -3.54 3.23
N VAL A 244 -8.17 -2.57 3.86
CA VAL A 244 -8.08 -1.18 3.39
C VAL A 244 -6.61 -0.75 3.37
N THR A 245 -6.08 -0.54 2.17
CA THR A 245 -4.75 0.03 1.92
C THR A 245 -4.92 1.47 1.43
N GLU A 246 -4.89 2.41 2.36
CA GLU A 246 -5.12 3.82 2.05
C GLU A 246 -3.85 4.52 1.52
N ILE A 247 -3.98 5.45 0.56
CA ILE A 247 -2.81 6.04 -0.14
C ILE A 247 -1.82 6.72 0.79
N ASP A 248 -2.33 7.36 1.84
CA ASP A 248 -1.53 8.18 2.74
C ASP A 248 -0.99 7.34 3.91
N PHE A 249 -1.38 6.06 3.99
CA PHE A 249 -0.94 5.15 5.04
C PHE A 249 0.23 4.31 4.56
N ASP A 250 1.24 4.22 5.42
CA ASP A 250 2.37 3.29 5.35
C ASP A 250 2.01 1.89 5.88
N SER A 251 0.71 1.59 5.95
CA SER A 251 0.15 0.39 6.52
C SER A 251 -1.23 0.09 5.94
N THR A 252 -1.66 -1.15 6.09
CA THR A 252 -2.97 -1.65 5.67
C THR A 252 -3.79 -2.00 6.90
N ILE A 253 -5.06 -1.59 6.93
CA ILE A 253 -5.98 -1.90 8.03
C ILE A 253 -6.93 -3.02 7.63
N ILE A 254 -7.14 -3.97 8.53
CA ILE A 254 -8.05 -5.09 8.33
C ILE A 254 -9.09 -5.07 9.44
N GLY A 255 -10.37 -5.03 9.08
CA GLY A 255 -11.49 -5.21 10.01
C GLY A 255 -12.11 -6.59 9.82
N GLY A 256 -12.43 -7.29 10.90
CA GLY A 256 -13.04 -8.62 10.85
C GLY A 256 -13.39 -9.20 12.22
N SER A 257 -13.55 -10.53 12.28
CA SER A 257 -13.79 -11.23 13.55
C SER A 257 -12.55 -11.23 14.45
N GLN A 258 -12.74 -11.40 15.76
CA GLN A 258 -11.60 -11.49 16.70
C GLN A 258 -10.67 -12.66 16.36
N ASN A 259 -11.21 -13.80 15.88
CA ASN A 259 -10.42 -14.95 15.48
C ASN A 259 -9.56 -14.66 14.25
N LEU A 260 -10.09 -13.95 13.25
CA LEU A 260 -9.36 -13.52 12.07
C LEU A 260 -8.19 -12.61 12.46
N ILE A 261 -8.46 -11.58 13.25
CA ILE A 261 -7.44 -10.62 13.68
C ILE A 261 -6.35 -11.30 14.51
N SER A 262 -6.72 -12.21 15.40
CA SER A 262 -5.77 -12.97 16.21
C SER A 262 -4.86 -13.86 15.34
N GLU A 263 -5.39 -14.47 14.29
CA GLU A 263 -4.60 -15.29 13.36
C GLU A 263 -3.63 -14.44 12.53
N ILE A 264 -4.04 -13.25 12.07
CA ILE A 264 -3.17 -12.31 11.35
C ILE A 264 -2.00 -11.85 12.24
N VAL A 265 -2.30 -11.43 13.48
CA VAL A 265 -1.28 -10.94 14.43
C VAL A 265 -0.33 -12.05 14.88
N ALA A 266 -0.78 -13.31 14.91
CA ALA A 266 0.04 -14.45 15.29
C ALA A 266 0.97 -14.95 14.18
N ASP A 267 0.77 -14.53 12.92
CA ASP A 267 1.58 -14.99 11.80
C ASP A 267 2.96 -14.29 11.80
N PRO A 268 4.09 -15.04 11.97
CA PRO A 268 5.42 -14.44 12.07
C PRO A 268 5.96 -13.83 10.77
N GLY A 269 5.31 -14.08 9.63
CA GLY A 269 5.68 -13.46 8.36
C GLY A 269 4.80 -12.29 7.96
N ILE A 270 3.92 -11.84 8.86
CA ILE A 270 3.16 -10.60 8.73
C ILE A 270 3.52 -9.74 9.94
N GLU A 271 4.10 -8.56 9.73
CA GLU A 271 4.21 -7.61 10.83
C GLU A 271 2.87 -6.92 11.01
N ALA A 272 2.08 -7.43 11.95
CA ALA A 272 0.76 -6.91 12.26
C ALA A 272 0.55 -6.75 13.77
N LEU A 273 -0.19 -5.71 14.14
CA LEU A 273 -0.61 -5.49 15.53
C LEU A 273 -2.10 -5.18 15.57
N GLN A 274 -2.79 -5.69 16.59
CA GLN A 274 -4.17 -5.31 16.84
C GLN A 274 -4.23 -3.84 17.27
N ILE A 275 -5.21 -3.11 16.74
CA ILE A 275 -5.48 -1.71 17.05
C ILE A 275 -6.89 -1.57 17.65
N PRO A 276 -7.14 -0.55 18.49
CA PRO A 276 -8.50 -0.26 18.94
C PRO A 276 -9.38 0.25 17.79
N GLU A 277 -10.69 0.05 17.92
CA GLU A 277 -11.66 0.78 17.11
C GLU A 277 -11.49 2.29 17.34
N GLY A 278 -11.55 3.11 16.29
CA GLY A 278 -11.25 4.54 16.35
C GLY A 278 -9.76 4.88 16.54
N ALA A 279 -8.84 3.99 16.16
CA ALA A 279 -7.41 4.26 16.25
C ALA A 279 -7.00 5.51 15.44
N ASP A 280 -6.37 6.47 16.11
CA ASP A 280 -5.71 7.60 15.48
C ASP A 280 -4.43 7.12 14.79
N LEU A 281 -4.40 7.27 13.46
CA LEU A 281 -3.26 6.93 12.61
C LEU A 281 -2.68 8.18 11.93
N THR A 282 -3.04 9.37 12.42
CA THR A 282 -2.48 10.63 11.92
C THR A 282 -0.98 10.71 12.21
N TRP A 283 -0.32 11.64 11.52
CA TRP A 283 1.12 11.86 11.61
C TRP A 283 1.65 12.02 13.05
N ASP A 284 0.86 12.62 13.95
CA ASP A 284 1.28 12.87 15.33
C ASP A 284 0.80 11.82 16.35
N ALA A 285 0.15 10.74 15.90
CA ALA A 285 -0.46 9.74 16.78
C ALA A 285 0.55 8.87 17.58
N ASP A 286 1.81 8.81 17.16
CA ASP A 286 2.87 8.08 17.86
C ASP A 286 3.38 8.88 19.07
N GLU A 287 2.60 8.82 20.16
CA GLU A 287 2.97 9.43 21.45
C GLU A 287 4.25 8.84 22.07
N PRO A 288 4.46 7.50 22.09
CA PRO A 288 5.61 6.89 22.73
C PRO A 288 6.96 7.30 22.13
N ASN A 289 7.04 7.53 20.82
CA ASN A 289 8.28 7.94 20.13
C ASN A 289 8.35 9.46 19.90
N ARG A 290 7.54 10.28 20.59
CA ARG A 290 7.68 11.74 20.51
C ARG A 290 9.04 12.17 21.08
N PRO A 291 9.73 13.16 20.45
CA PRO A 291 10.93 13.74 21.03
C PRO A 291 10.64 14.27 22.43
N THR A 292 11.44 13.86 23.42
CA THR A 292 11.43 14.50 24.73
C THR A 292 11.85 15.96 24.57
N SER A 293 11.01 16.86 25.06
CA SER A 293 11.21 18.32 25.05
C SER A 293 12.43 18.74 25.86
#